data_AF-A0A0D5LQC6-F1
#
_entry.id   AF-A0A0D5LQC6-F1
#
_cell.length_a   1.000
_cell.length_b   1.000
_cell.length_c   1.000
_cell.angle_alpha   90.00
_cell.angle_beta   90.00
_cell.angle_gamma   90.00
#
_symmetry.space_group_name_H-M   'P 1'
#
loop_
_entity.id
_entity.type
_entity.pdbx_description
1 polymer ?
#
loop_
_entity_poly.entity_id
_entity_poly.type
_entity_poly.pdbx_seq_one_letter_code
_entity_poly.pdbx_strand_id
1 'polypeptide(L)'
;MMSADHLTAREAAALLAFFADAGVECLMEDEAANLMAAAEMADAAPPRQERAAPSRQAPPRERPQPAASIVTAPGAQTTVPDDKAVSDARFAAESARSLPELRTVLEGFGGCNLRHNARSTIALEGLPETGIMAVCGFPTGDDDRAGEAMSGKAGRLFELMLSAIDLSRDAVGVTTAIPWRTPGDRAPTPSETDICLPFLERQIALAEPKLLLVLGNFASRMLIDRQKTVFDLRGQWQTLQIGGSEVTALVSFAPSELLAAPANKKLAWQDLLAFRKALG
;
A
#
# COMPACT_ATOMS: atom_id res chain seq x y z
N MET A 1 -28.21 -13.94 2.11
CA MET A 1 -27.84 -14.79 0.95
C MET A 1 -29.04 -15.67 0.65
N MET A 2 -29.54 -15.69 -0.58
CA MET A 2 -30.57 -16.66 -0.97
C MET A 2 -29.94 -18.06 -0.98
N SER A 3 -30.55 -19.03 -0.28
CA SER A 3 -30.11 -20.42 -0.35
C SER A 3 -30.39 -20.98 -1.74
N ALA A 4 -29.47 -21.79 -2.27
CA ALA A 4 -29.60 -22.44 -3.58
C ALA A 4 -30.85 -23.36 -3.66
N ASP A 5 -31.36 -23.81 -2.52
CA ASP A 5 -32.54 -24.69 -2.39
C ASP A 5 -33.86 -24.05 -2.86
N HIS A 6 -33.85 -22.74 -3.14
CA HIS A 6 -35.04 -21.99 -3.56
C HIS A 6 -35.02 -21.58 -5.04
N LEU A 7 -34.00 -21.97 -5.81
CA LEU A 7 -33.88 -21.62 -7.22
C LEU A 7 -34.55 -22.67 -8.10
N THR A 8 -35.37 -22.21 -9.05
CA THR A 8 -35.78 -23.07 -10.16
C THR A 8 -34.59 -23.38 -11.07
N ALA A 9 -34.67 -24.47 -11.83
CA ALA A 9 -33.61 -24.86 -12.77
C ALA A 9 -33.26 -23.74 -13.78
N ARG A 10 -34.25 -22.93 -14.16
CA ARG A 10 -34.05 -21.79 -15.07
C ARG A 10 -33.29 -20.64 -14.40
N GLU A 11 -33.58 -20.36 -13.14
CA GLU A 11 -32.91 -19.31 -12.37
C GLU A 11 -31.47 -19.71 -12.03
N ALA A 12 -31.25 -20.97 -11.67
CA ALA A 12 -29.90 -21.51 -11.46
C ALA A 12 -29.05 -21.41 -12.75
N ALA A 13 -29.62 -21.76 -13.91
CA ALA A 13 -28.93 -21.64 -15.19
C ALA A 13 -28.60 -20.18 -15.55
N ALA A 14 -29.52 -19.24 -15.31
CA ALA A 14 -29.28 -17.83 -15.55
C ALA A 14 -28.17 -17.26 -14.63
N LEU A 15 -28.14 -17.71 -13.38
CA LEU A 15 -27.12 -17.31 -12.41
C LEU A 15 -25.73 -17.84 -12.80
N LEU A 16 -25.64 -19.10 -13.24
CA LEU A 16 -24.40 -19.69 -13.74
C LEU A 16 -23.90 -18.98 -15.01
N ALA A 17 -24.79 -18.63 -15.93
CA ALA A 17 -24.43 -17.87 -17.12
C ALA A 17 -23.88 -16.48 -16.77
N PHE A 18 -24.49 -15.79 -15.81
CA PHE A 18 -23.97 -14.51 -15.31
C PHE A 18 -22.56 -14.63 -14.73
N PHE A 19 -22.29 -15.67 -13.93
CA PHE A 19 -20.95 -15.88 -13.37
C PHE A 19 -19.91 -16.25 -14.43
N ALA A 20 -20.29 -17.03 -15.44
CA ALA A 20 -19.42 -17.32 -16.58
C ALA A 20 -19.08 -16.04 -17.36
N ASP A 21 -20.05 -15.17 -17.63
CA ASP A 21 -19.82 -13.88 -18.31
C ASP A 21 -18.98 -12.91 -17.45
N ALA A 22 -19.05 -13.04 -16.12
CA ALA A 22 -18.21 -12.30 -15.17
C ALA A 22 -16.79 -12.86 -15.03
N GLY A 23 -16.44 -13.93 -15.76
CA GLY A 23 -15.10 -14.54 -15.74
C GLY A 23 -14.84 -15.43 -14.52
N VAL A 24 -15.88 -15.94 -13.86
CA VAL A 24 -15.73 -16.92 -12.78
C VAL A 24 -15.54 -18.31 -13.38
N GLU A 25 -14.33 -18.85 -13.25
CA GLU A 25 -13.94 -20.13 -13.85
C GLU A 25 -13.91 -21.30 -12.85
N CYS A 26 -13.96 -21.03 -11.55
CA CYS A 26 -13.98 -22.05 -10.52
C CYS A 26 -14.90 -21.68 -9.35
N LEU A 27 -15.41 -22.70 -8.65
CA LEU A 27 -16.14 -22.57 -7.40
C LEU A 27 -15.19 -22.89 -6.24
N MET A 28 -15.28 -22.10 -5.18
CA MET A 28 -14.60 -22.37 -3.92
C MET A 28 -15.51 -23.25 -3.08
N GLU A 29 -15.10 -24.48 -2.82
CA GLU A 29 -15.78 -25.40 -1.90
C GLU A 29 -15.05 -25.43 -0.54
N ASP A 30 -15.77 -25.79 0.52
CA ASP A 30 -15.20 -25.89 1.87
C ASP A 30 -14.18 -27.04 2.00
N GLU A 31 -14.27 -28.04 1.11
CA GLU A 31 -13.29 -29.13 1.00
C GLU A 31 -12.28 -28.86 -0.12
N ALA A 32 -11.00 -29.13 0.15
CA ALA A 32 -9.94 -28.98 -0.84
C ALA A 32 -10.07 -30.04 -1.94
N ALA A 33 -10.43 -29.62 -3.15
CA ALA A 33 -10.46 -30.50 -4.32
C ALA A 33 -9.04 -31.00 -4.69
N ASN A 34 -8.88 -32.31 -4.84
CA ASN A 34 -7.64 -32.92 -5.32
C ASN A 34 -7.52 -32.78 -6.85
N LEU A 35 -7.03 -31.63 -7.30
CA LEU A 35 -6.88 -31.28 -8.73
C LEU A 35 -5.98 -32.27 -9.52
N MET A 36 -5.09 -33.00 -8.85
CA MET A 36 -4.22 -33.98 -9.50
C MET A 36 -4.99 -35.24 -9.93
N ALA A 37 -5.98 -35.68 -9.14
CA ALA A 37 -6.82 -36.83 -9.48
C ALA A 37 -7.86 -36.49 -10.58
N ALA A 38 -8.33 -35.23 -10.63
CA ALA A 38 -9.27 -34.77 -11.66
C ALA A 38 -8.63 -34.73 -13.06
N ALA A 39 -7.33 -34.45 -13.14
CA ALA A 39 -6.57 -34.49 -14.39
C ALA A 39 -6.46 -35.92 -14.97
N GLU A 40 -6.36 -36.94 -14.12
CA GLU A 40 -6.30 -38.34 -14.55
C GLU A 40 -7.63 -38.85 -15.13
N MET A 41 -8.77 -38.31 -14.68
CA MET A 41 -10.08 -38.64 -15.24
C MET A 41 -10.37 -37.92 -16.58
N ALA A 42 -9.73 -36.78 -16.85
CA ALA A 42 -9.90 -36.04 -18.09
C ALA A 42 -9.21 -36.70 -19.30
N ASP A 43 -8.16 -37.48 -19.07
CA ASP A 43 -7.39 -38.18 -20.12
C ASP A 43 -8.04 -39.51 -20.56
N ALA A 44 -9.09 -39.96 -19.86
CA ALA A 44 -9.82 -41.19 -20.16
C ALA A 44 -11.10 -40.99 -21.02
N ALA A 45 -11.37 -39.76 -21.47
CA ALA A 45 -12.55 -39.47 -22.30
C ALA A 45 -12.31 -39.82 -23.79
N PRO A 46 -13.28 -40.44 -24.49
CA PRO A 46 -13.13 -40.74 -25.91
C PRO A 46 -13.04 -39.45 -26.75
N PRO A 47 -12.40 -39.50 -27.94
CA PRO A 47 -12.12 -38.30 -28.72
C PRO A 47 -13.41 -37.60 -29.14
N ARG A 48 -13.48 -36.30 -28.88
CA ARG A 48 -14.56 -35.42 -29.37
C ARG A 48 -14.56 -35.45 -30.90
N GLN A 49 -15.67 -35.90 -31.49
CA GLN A 49 -15.92 -35.74 -32.92
C GLN A 49 -15.96 -34.24 -33.27
N GLU A 50 -15.06 -33.81 -34.16
CA GLU A 50 -15.14 -32.51 -34.82
C GLU A 50 -16.45 -32.41 -35.61
N ARG A 51 -17.41 -31.66 -35.08
CA ARG A 51 -18.53 -31.16 -35.87
C ARG A 51 -18.04 -29.97 -36.69
N ALA A 52 -18.01 -30.14 -38.01
CA ALA A 52 -17.81 -29.07 -38.97
C ALA A 52 -18.79 -27.91 -38.72
N ALA A 53 -18.26 -26.71 -38.54
CA ALA A 53 -19.04 -25.50 -38.40
C ALA A 53 -19.70 -25.12 -39.74
N PRO A 54 -21.00 -24.77 -39.79
CA PRO A 54 -21.58 -24.17 -40.98
C PRO A 54 -21.06 -22.73 -41.15
N SER A 55 -20.59 -22.42 -42.36
CA SER A 55 -20.21 -21.08 -42.80
C SER A 55 -21.40 -20.12 -42.67
N ARG A 56 -21.33 -19.19 -41.70
CA ARG A 56 -22.25 -18.05 -41.62
C ARG A 56 -21.66 -16.90 -42.42
N GLN A 57 -22.30 -16.59 -43.54
CA GLN A 57 -22.06 -15.35 -44.29
C GLN A 57 -22.47 -14.15 -43.43
N ALA A 58 -21.57 -13.17 -43.31
CA ALA A 58 -21.83 -11.92 -42.60
C ALA A 58 -22.69 -10.98 -43.47
N PRO A 59 -23.71 -10.30 -42.89
CA PRO A 59 -24.41 -9.25 -43.61
C PRO A 59 -23.56 -7.97 -43.68
N PRO A 60 -23.85 -7.04 -44.61
CA PRO A 60 -23.07 -5.81 -44.78
C PRO A 60 -23.20 -4.90 -43.56
N ARG A 61 -22.07 -4.35 -43.09
CA ARG A 61 -22.03 -3.31 -42.06
C ARG A 61 -22.56 -1.98 -42.62
N GLU A 62 -23.73 -1.54 -42.16
CA GLU A 62 -24.13 -0.13 -42.25
C GLU A 62 -23.29 0.73 -41.29
N ARG A 63 -22.87 1.91 -41.77
CA ARG A 63 -22.14 2.90 -40.97
C ARG A 63 -23.12 3.62 -40.03
N PRO A 64 -22.87 3.70 -38.71
CA PRO A 64 -23.70 4.52 -37.83
C PRO A 64 -23.43 6.01 -38.07
N GLN A 65 -24.50 6.79 -38.20
CA GLN A 65 -24.49 8.25 -38.14
C GLN A 65 -24.26 8.73 -36.69
N PRO A 66 -23.67 9.93 -36.48
CA PRO A 66 -23.40 10.44 -35.14
C PRO A 66 -24.70 10.93 -34.47
N ALA A 67 -25.14 10.22 -33.44
CA ALA A 67 -26.22 10.66 -32.55
C ALA A 67 -25.63 11.49 -31.39
N ALA A 68 -26.35 12.57 -31.08
CA ALA A 68 -25.95 13.66 -30.22
C ALA A 68 -25.76 13.30 -28.74
N SER A 69 -24.88 14.10 -28.13
CA SER A 69 -24.58 14.36 -26.73
C SER A 69 -25.47 13.72 -25.65
N ILE A 70 -24.89 12.80 -24.88
CA ILE A 70 -25.38 12.40 -23.57
C ILE A 70 -24.92 13.44 -22.55
N VAL A 71 -25.89 14.03 -21.85
CA VAL A 71 -25.68 14.95 -20.73
C VAL A 71 -25.00 14.21 -19.58
N THR A 72 -23.82 14.68 -19.20
CA THR A 72 -23.05 14.18 -18.04
C THR A 72 -23.73 14.57 -16.73
N ALA A 73 -24.10 13.57 -15.94
CA ALA A 73 -24.26 13.72 -14.50
C ALA A 73 -22.90 14.08 -13.87
N PRO A 74 -22.82 14.86 -12.78
CA PRO A 74 -21.55 15.26 -12.18
C PRO A 74 -20.90 14.04 -11.51
N GLY A 75 -19.99 13.41 -12.24
CA GLY A 75 -19.12 12.36 -11.72
C GLY A 75 -18.15 12.94 -10.69
N ALA A 76 -17.95 12.18 -9.61
CA ALA A 76 -16.88 12.40 -8.65
C ALA A 76 -15.56 12.67 -9.42
N GLN A 77 -14.96 13.82 -9.15
CA GLN A 77 -13.75 14.28 -9.82
C GLN A 77 -12.59 13.36 -9.42
N THR A 78 -12.21 12.44 -10.31
CA THR A 78 -10.88 11.84 -10.31
C THR A 78 -9.88 12.96 -10.58
N THR A 79 -9.27 13.50 -9.52
CA THR A 79 -8.20 14.47 -9.67
C THR A 79 -7.00 13.76 -10.30
N VAL A 80 -6.61 14.18 -11.50
CA VAL A 80 -5.29 13.83 -12.04
C VAL A 80 -4.29 14.59 -11.16
N PRO A 81 -3.36 13.91 -10.48
CA PRO A 81 -2.43 14.61 -9.61
C PRO A 81 -1.40 15.35 -10.45
N ASP A 82 -1.69 16.64 -10.69
CA ASP A 82 -0.86 17.61 -11.41
C ASP A 82 0.18 18.27 -10.47
N ASP A 83 1.18 18.97 -11.03
CA ASP A 83 2.15 19.81 -10.30
C ASP A 83 1.49 20.76 -9.28
N LYS A 84 0.26 21.19 -9.57
CA LYS A 84 -0.57 21.98 -8.66
C LYS A 84 -0.86 21.24 -7.34
N ALA A 85 -1.20 19.96 -7.39
CA ALA A 85 -1.50 19.18 -6.19
C ALA A 85 -0.27 19.04 -5.27
N VAL A 86 0.93 18.93 -5.86
CA VAL A 86 2.19 18.91 -5.11
C VAL A 86 2.47 20.28 -4.48
N SER A 87 2.22 21.38 -5.21
CA SER A 87 2.34 22.74 -4.67
C SER A 87 1.34 23.00 -3.53
N ASP A 88 0.09 22.59 -3.71
CA ASP A 88 -0.96 22.72 -2.69
C ASP A 88 -0.61 21.89 -1.44
N ALA A 89 -0.06 20.67 -1.62
CA ALA A 89 0.42 19.83 -0.52
C ALA A 89 1.56 20.50 0.25
N ARG A 90 2.53 21.10 -0.45
CA ARG A 90 3.63 21.84 0.18
C ARG A 90 3.13 23.03 0.99
N PHE A 91 2.28 23.85 0.40
CA PHE A 91 1.68 25.00 1.09
C PHE A 91 0.89 24.57 2.32
N ALA A 92 0.08 23.50 2.19
CA ALA A 92 -0.68 22.94 3.30
C ALA A 92 0.25 22.45 4.41
N ALA A 93 1.27 21.65 4.09
CA ALA A 93 2.23 21.13 5.07
C ALA A 93 2.96 22.27 5.81
N GLU A 94 3.42 23.29 5.10
CA GLU A 94 4.13 24.45 5.68
C GLU A 94 3.26 25.29 6.64
N SER A 95 1.93 25.25 6.47
CA SER A 95 0.99 25.99 7.33
C SER A 95 0.92 25.44 8.76
N ALA A 96 1.19 24.15 8.95
CA ALA A 96 1.13 23.50 10.26
C ALA A 96 2.34 23.88 11.12
N ARG A 97 2.12 24.22 12.40
CA ARG A 97 3.16 24.59 13.37
C ARG A 97 3.42 23.53 14.43
N SER A 98 2.62 22.45 14.45
CA SER A 98 2.77 21.32 15.36
C SER A 98 2.30 20.01 14.71
N LEU A 99 2.70 18.86 15.26
CA LEU A 99 2.26 17.55 14.76
C LEU A 99 0.71 17.39 14.78
N PRO A 100 -0.01 17.81 15.83
CA PRO A 100 -1.47 17.78 15.82
C PRO A 100 -2.12 18.67 14.76
N GLU A 101 -1.55 19.87 14.52
CA GLU A 101 -2.00 20.73 13.43
C GLU A 101 -1.74 20.08 12.06
N LEU A 102 -0.57 19.45 11.89
CA LEU A 102 -0.24 18.77 10.64
C LEU A 102 -1.17 17.59 10.36
N ARG A 103 -1.55 16.83 11.39
CA ARG A 103 -2.59 15.80 11.28
C ARG A 103 -3.92 16.39 10.82
N THR A 104 -4.34 17.51 11.40
CA THR A 104 -5.59 18.20 11.01
C THR A 104 -5.53 18.65 9.54
N VAL A 105 -4.39 19.20 9.10
CA VAL A 105 -4.17 19.57 7.70
C VAL A 105 -4.24 18.35 6.78
N LEU A 106 -3.58 17.26 7.14
CA LEU A 106 -3.62 15.99 6.38
C LEU A 106 -5.05 15.48 6.25
N GLU A 107 -5.78 15.38 7.37
CA GLU A 107 -7.16 14.91 7.39
C GLU A 107 -8.11 15.80 6.55
N GLY A 108 -7.78 17.08 6.38
CA GLY A 108 -8.50 18.02 5.50
C GLY A 108 -8.03 18.06 4.05
N PHE A 109 -6.90 17.45 3.71
CA PHE A 109 -6.26 17.62 2.40
C PHE A 109 -6.94 16.82 1.29
N GLY A 110 -7.68 17.49 0.40
CA GLY A 110 -8.40 16.87 -0.72
C GLY A 110 -7.58 16.62 -1.98
N GLY A 111 -6.29 16.99 -2.02
CA GLY A 111 -5.46 16.91 -3.22
C GLY A 111 -4.90 15.52 -3.55
N CYS A 112 -5.15 14.52 -2.70
CA CYS A 112 -4.66 13.14 -2.90
C CYS A 112 -5.82 12.13 -2.92
N ASN A 113 -5.95 11.37 -4.01
CA ASN A 113 -7.02 10.37 -4.16
C ASN A 113 -6.97 9.22 -3.12
N LEU A 114 -5.79 8.97 -2.51
CA LEU A 114 -5.65 7.94 -1.50
C LEU A 114 -6.52 8.20 -0.27
N ARG A 115 -6.70 9.47 0.10
CA ARG A 115 -7.54 9.88 1.24
C ARG A 115 -8.98 9.39 1.08
N HIS A 116 -9.52 9.32 -0.13
CA HIS A 116 -10.90 8.91 -0.37
C HIS A 116 -11.15 7.41 -0.16
N ASN A 117 -10.09 6.60 -0.17
CA ASN A 117 -10.17 5.14 -0.05
C ASN A 117 -9.66 4.62 1.29
N ALA A 118 -8.88 5.43 2.02
CA ALA A 118 -8.37 5.06 3.34
C ALA A 118 -9.45 5.27 4.40
N ARG A 119 -9.50 4.36 5.37
CA ARG A 119 -10.32 4.50 6.57
C ARG A 119 -9.69 5.47 7.57
N SER A 120 -8.36 5.43 7.67
CA SER A 120 -7.61 6.18 8.67
C SER A 120 -6.50 7.00 8.02
N THR A 121 -6.18 8.13 8.64
CA THR A 121 -4.97 8.91 8.33
C THR A 121 -3.90 8.56 9.34
N ILE A 122 -2.79 8.01 8.87
CA ILE A 122 -1.64 7.65 9.71
C ILE A 122 -0.63 8.79 9.66
N ALA A 123 -0.43 9.42 10.81
CA ALA A 123 0.54 10.48 11.01
C ALA A 123 1.17 10.32 12.40
N LEU A 124 2.35 10.88 12.58
CA LEU A 124 3.04 10.90 13.86
C LEU A 124 2.26 11.79 14.85
N GLU A 125 1.78 11.21 15.94
CA GLU A 125 1.05 11.96 16.98
C GLU A 125 2.00 12.77 17.87
N GLY A 126 3.18 12.23 18.14
CA GLY A 126 4.21 12.82 18.98
C GLY A 126 5.51 12.04 18.90
N LEU A 127 6.60 12.64 19.39
CA LEU A 127 7.90 11.98 19.51
C LEU A 127 8.20 11.65 20.98
N PRO A 128 8.54 10.40 21.32
CA PRO A 128 8.94 10.04 22.68
C PRO A 128 10.25 10.74 23.12
N GLU A 129 10.51 10.77 24.43
CA GLU A 129 11.71 11.38 25.04
C GLU A 129 13.04 10.79 24.53
N THR A 130 13.01 9.55 24.03
CA THR A 130 14.15 8.91 23.36
C THR A 130 14.61 9.70 22.13
N GLY A 131 13.73 10.48 21.51
CA GLY A 131 13.98 11.21 20.28
C GLY A 131 14.11 10.31 19.06
N ILE A 132 13.63 9.07 19.12
CA ILE A 132 13.72 8.10 18.01
C ILE A 132 12.44 8.14 17.19
N MET A 133 12.59 8.34 15.87
CA MET A 133 11.50 8.23 14.91
C MET A 133 11.77 7.07 13.95
N ALA A 134 10.75 6.27 13.64
CA ALA A 134 10.80 5.27 12.58
C ALA A 134 9.78 5.60 11.48
N VAL A 135 10.24 5.53 10.23
CA VAL A 135 9.40 5.76 9.05
C VAL A 135 9.40 4.50 8.21
N CYS A 136 8.21 3.96 7.95
CA CYS A 136 8.01 2.85 7.02
C CYS A 136 7.30 3.31 5.75
N GLY A 137 7.05 2.39 4.81
CA GLY A 137 6.52 2.74 3.50
C GLY A 137 5.12 3.37 3.52
N PHE A 138 4.10 2.54 3.43
CA PHE A 138 2.71 2.99 3.34
C PHE A 138 1.80 2.03 4.11
N PRO A 139 0.62 2.49 4.58
CA PRO A 139 -0.29 1.69 5.39
C PRO A 139 -0.78 0.46 4.64
N THR A 140 -0.78 -0.67 5.33
CA THR A 140 -1.47 -1.90 4.93
C THR A 140 -2.92 -1.88 5.41
N GLY A 141 -3.70 -2.90 5.02
CA GLY A 141 -5.06 -3.08 5.54
C GLY A 141 -5.15 -3.24 7.07
N ASP A 142 -4.12 -3.78 7.73
CA ASP A 142 -4.08 -3.85 9.20
C ASP A 142 -3.87 -2.46 9.81
N ASP A 143 -2.94 -1.68 9.24
CA ASP A 143 -2.64 -0.32 9.70
C ASP A 143 -3.86 0.60 9.55
N ASP A 144 -4.52 0.54 8.39
CA ASP A 144 -5.70 1.35 8.08
C ASP A 144 -6.89 1.03 8.98
N ARG A 145 -7.04 -0.24 9.39
CA ARG A 145 -8.08 -0.65 10.36
C ARG A 145 -7.77 -0.20 11.78
N ALA A 146 -6.51 -0.27 12.19
CA ALA A 146 -6.06 0.13 13.51
C ALA A 146 -6.01 1.66 13.67
N GLY A 147 -5.73 2.38 12.58
CA GLY A 147 -5.41 3.81 12.61
C GLY A 147 -3.97 4.11 13.01
N GLU A 148 -3.10 3.10 13.04
CA GLU A 148 -1.74 3.18 13.57
C GLU A 148 -0.74 2.45 12.67
N ALA A 149 0.45 3.03 12.50
CA ALA A 149 1.53 2.46 11.70
C ALA A 149 2.13 1.20 12.36
N MET A 150 2.56 0.25 11.51
CA MET A 150 3.19 -1.01 11.93
C MET A 150 2.27 -1.84 12.81
N SER A 151 1.10 -2.18 12.28
CA SER A 151 0.10 -3.07 12.86
C SER A 151 0.21 -4.49 12.29
N GLY A 152 -0.59 -5.42 12.83
CA GLY A 152 -0.70 -6.77 12.30
C GLY A 152 0.56 -7.63 12.45
N LYS A 153 0.85 -8.48 11.45
CA LYS A 153 2.03 -9.36 11.47
C LYS A 153 3.34 -8.59 11.37
N ALA A 154 3.37 -7.53 10.55
CA ALA A 154 4.53 -6.67 10.39
C ALA A 154 4.82 -5.90 11.69
N GLY A 155 3.78 -5.39 12.35
CA GLY A 155 3.87 -4.75 13.66
C GLY A 155 4.49 -5.63 14.74
N ARG A 156 4.02 -6.87 14.87
CA ARG A 156 4.60 -7.81 15.84
C ARG A 156 6.08 -8.10 15.58
N LEU A 157 6.49 -8.20 14.31
CA LEU A 157 7.91 -8.35 13.99
C LEU A 157 8.70 -7.08 14.32
N PHE A 158 8.14 -5.91 14.06
CA PHE A 158 8.75 -4.63 14.44
C PHE A 158 8.98 -4.53 15.95
N GLU A 159 8.00 -4.91 16.78
CA GLU A 159 8.15 -4.95 18.23
C GLU A 159 9.27 -5.91 18.67
N LEU A 160 9.38 -7.09 18.04
CA LEU A 160 10.47 -8.02 18.30
C LEU A 160 11.83 -7.44 17.90
N MET A 161 11.89 -6.71 16.79
CA MET A 161 13.10 -6.02 16.33
C MET A 161 13.55 -4.94 17.32
N LEU A 162 12.63 -4.12 17.82
CA LEU A 162 12.91 -3.12 18.85
C LEU A 162 13.35 -3.78 20.16
N SER A 163 12.64 -4.82 20.60
CA SER A 163 12.95 -5.53 21.84
C SER A 163 14.35 -6.15 21.81
N ALA A 164 14.80 -6.63 20.65
CA ALA A 164 16.15 -7.18 20.49
C ALA A 164 17.28 -6.14 20.67
N ILE A 165 16.95 -4.85 20.61
CA ILE A 165 17.85 -3.73 20.88
C ILE A 165 17.47 -2.94 22.13
N ASP A 166 16.73 -3.58 23.04
CA ASP A 166 16.32 -3.03 24.33
C ASP A 166 15.43 -1.77 24.22
N LEU A 167 14.66 -1.66 23.14
CA LEU A 167 13.63 -0.63 22.96
C LEU A 167 12.23 -1.24 23.03
N SER A 168 11.29 -0.47 23.58
CA SER A 168 9.86 -0.76 23.49
C SER A 168 9.21 0.01 22.34
N ARG A 169 7.99 -0.39 21.95
CA ARG A 169 7.20 0.30 20.93
C ARG A 169 6.92 1.76 21.29
N ASP A 170 6.66 2.04 22.56
CA ASP A 170 6.35 3.38 23.08
C ASP A 170 7.58 4.29 23.14
N ALA A 171 8.78 3.69 23.10
CA ALA A 171 10.04 4.41 23.04
C ALA A 171 10.40 4.88 21.63
N VAL A 172 9.53 4.64 20.63
CA VAL A 172 9.78 5.02 19.23
C VAL A 172 8.53 5.66 18.64
N GLY A 173 8.65 6.89 18.13
CA GLY A 173 7.62 7.51 17.31
C GLY A 173 7.58 6.84 15.95
N VAL A 174 6.44 6.31 15.51
CA VAL A 174 6.35 5.55 14.25
C VAL A 174 5.30 6.17 13.35
N THR A 175 5.66 6.33 12.08
CA THR A 175 4.75 6.79 11.03
C THR A 175 5.02 6.07 9.71
N THR A 176 4.19 6.32 8.72
CA THR A 176 4.34 5.88 7.33
C THR A 176 4.74 7.05 6.44
N ALA A 177 5.49 6.77 5.37
CA ALA A 177 5.92 7.76 4.41
C ALA A 177 4.74 8.31 3.58
N ILE A 178 3.75 7.45 3.30
CA ILE A 178 2.43 7.83 2.79
C ILE A 178 1.42 7.71 3.94
N PRO A 179 0.55 8.70 4.20
CA PRO A 179 -0.36 8.65 5.36
C PRO A 179 -1.62 7.81 5.13
N TRP A 180 -1.92 7.40 3.90
CA TRP A 180 -3.15 6.70 3.52
C TRP A 180 -2.87 5.37 2.83
N ARG A 181 -3.73 4.39 3.08
CA ARG A 181 -3.69 3.08 2.43
C ARG A 181 -3.97 3.21 0.93
N THR A 182 -3.23 2.46 0.14
CA THR A 182 -3.47 2.32 -1.30
C THR A 182 -4.51 1.22 -1.59
N PRO A 183 -5.33 1.36 -2.64
CA PRO A 183 -6.29 0.32 -3.02
C PRO A 183 -5.58 -1.02 -3.29
N GLY A 184 -5.99 -2.07 -2.56
CA GLY A 184 -5.40 -3.41 -2.69
C GLY A 184 -3.94 -3.51 -2.20
N ASP A 185 -3.47 -2.58 -1.36
CA ASP A 185 -2.09 -2.54 -0.85
C ASP A 185 -1.03 -2.50 -1.96
N ARG A 186 -1.39 -1.97 -3.14
CA ARG A 186 -0.44 -1.74 -4.24
C ARG A 186 0.63 -0.72 -3.84
N ALA A 187 1.75 -0.72 -4.55
CA ALA A 187 2.71 0.37 -4.42
C ALA A 187 2.06 1.73 -4.76
N PRO A 188 2.35 2.80 -4.01
CA PRO A 188 2.00 4.16 -4.38
C PRO A 188 2.59 4.54 -5.74
N THR A 189 1.85 5.32 -6.50
CA THR A 189 2.31 5.88 -7.77
C THR A 189 3.32 7.02 -7.52
N PRO A 190 4.11 7.40 -8.53
CA PRO A 190 5.01 8.56 -8.41
C PRO A 190 4.27 9.83 -7.98
N SER A 191 3.14 10.13 -8.60
CA SER A 191 2.35 11.32 -8.27
C SER A 191 1.79 11.29 -6.84
N GLU A 192 1.31 10.13 -6.37
CA GLU A 192 0.90 9.98 -4.96
C GLU A 192 2.07 10.19 -4.00
N THR A 193 3.25 9.68 -4.36
CA THR A 193 4.48 9.83 -3.59
C THR A 193 4.90 11.29 -3.50
N ASP A 194 4.90 12.00 -4.62
CA ASP A 194 5.33 13.40 -4.72
C ASP A 194 4.38 14.34 -3.98
N ILE A 195 3.07 14.02 -3.94
CA ILE A 195 2.08 14.74 -3.13
C ILE A 195 2.28 14.52 -1.62
N CYS A 196 2.66 13.32 -1.21
CA CYS A 196 2.77 12.99 0.22
C CYS A 196 4.12 13.40 0.84
N LEU A 197 5.17 13.54 0.03
CA LEU A 197 6.52 13.87 0.50
C LEU A 197 6.59 15.13 1.37
N PRO A 198 5.95 16.28 1.00
CA PRO A 198 6.01 17.48 1.84
C PRO A 198 5.43 17.27 3.25
N PHE A 199 4.42 16.41 3.40
CA PHE A 199 3.85 16.10 4.71
C PHE A 199 4.78 15.24 5.56
N LEU A 200 5.49 14.28 4.96
CA LEU A 200 6.50 13.49 5.66
C LEU A 200 7.69 14.35 6.11
N GLU A 201 8.21 15.19 5.20
CA GLU A 201 9.28 16.12 5.52
C GLU A 201 8.87 17.09 6.64
N ARG A 202 7.63 17.60 6.60
CA ARG A 202 7.10 18.45 7.67
C ARG A 202 6.96 17.69 9.00
N GLN A 203 6.50 16.44 8.99
CA GLN A 203 6.44 15.61 10.21
C GLN A 203 7.82 15.47 10.85
N ILE A 204 8.83 15.13 10.04
CA ILE A 204 10.21 14.98 10.53
C ILE A 204 10.75 16.32 11.04
N ALA A 205 10.51 17.42 10.31
CA ALA A 205 10.94 18.76 10.72
C ALA A 205 10.27 19.25 12.02
N LEU A 206 9.01 18.90 12.26
CA LEU A 206 8.29 19.26 13.50
C LEU A 206 8.65 18.34 14.67
N ALA A 207 9.00 17.09 14.40
CA ALA A 207 9.38 16.13 15.42
C ALA A 207 10.82 16.32 15.91
N GLU A 208 11.72 16.83 15.06
CA GLU A 208 13.15 17.01 15.34
C GLU A 208 13.81 15.76 15.96
N PRO A 209 13.72 14.58 15.31
CA PRO A 209 14.24 13.36 15.89
C PRO A 209 15.77 13.37 16.00
N LYS A 210 16.28 12.86 17.12
CA LYS A 210 17.71 12.62 17.34
C LYS A 210 18.24 11.57 16.37
N LEU A 211 17.46 10.51 16.16
CA LEU A 211 17.77 9.43 15.23
C LEU A 211 16.52 9.02 14.45
N LEU A 212 16.70 8.85 13.14
CA LEU A 212 15.66 8.39 12.22
C LEU A 212 15.96 6.98 11.72
N LEU A 213 15.06 6.03 11.97
CA LEU A 213 15.12 4.69 11.42
C LEU A 213 14.21 4.59 10.18
N VAL A 214 14.81 4.53 9.00
CA VAL A 214 14.08 4.44 7.73
C VAL A 214 13.96 2.97 7.32
N LEU A 215 12.74 2.47 7.22
CA LEU A 215 12.44 1.05 7.06
C LEU A 215 11.86 0.75 5.68
N GLY A 216 12.64 -0.02 4.92
CA GLY A 216 12.27 -0.60 3.65
C GLY A 216 12.58 0.27 2.44
N ASN A 217 12.49 -0.37 1.28
CA ASN A 217 12.90 0.17 0.00
C ASN A 217 12.06 1.39 -0.43
N PHE A 218 10.77 1.39 -0.13
CA PHE A 218 9.91 2.51 -0.48
C PHE A 218 10.27 3.77 0.31
N ALA A 219 10.34 3.68 1.64
CA ALA A 219 10.63 4.80 2.51
C ALA A 219 12.04 5.37 2.24
N SER A 220 13.04 4.49 2.05
CA SER A 220 14.41 4.91 1.73
C SER A 220 14.49 5.63 0.38
N ARG A 221 13.76 5.16 -0.64
CA ARG A 221 13.75 5.81 -1.96
C ARG A 221 13.02 7.15 -1.96
N MET A 222 11.94 7.24 -1.21
CA MET A 222 11.15 8.45 -1.09
C MET A 222 11.92 9.55 -0.35
N LEU A 223 12.61 9.20 0.74
CA LEU A 223 13.23 10.18 1.64
C LEU A 223 14.71 10.47 1.36
N ILE A 224 15.45 9.50 0.81
CA ILE A 224 16.93 9.57 0.72
C ILE A 224 17.37 9.66 -0.74
N ASP A 225 17.11 8.63 -1.54
CA ASP A 225 17.58 8.57 -2.93
C ASP A 225 16.67 7.67 -3.77
N ARG A 226 15.98 8.26 -4.76
CA ARG A 226 15.01 7.57 -5.62
C ARG A 226 15.62 6.45 -6.47
N GLN A 227 16.93 6.47 -6.70
CA GLN A 227 17.64 5.52 -7.57
C GLN A 227 18.27 4.35 -6.80
N LYS A 228 18.51 4.49 -5.51
CA LYS A 228 19.14 3.45 -4.69
C LYS A 228 18.11 2.49 -4.10
N THR A 229 18.51 1.24 -3.91
CA THR A 229 17.70 0.24 -3.22
C THR A 229 18.01 0.22 -1.73
N VAL A 230 17.16 -0.45 -0.95
CA VAL A 230 17.44 -0.72 0.47
C VAL A 230 18.77 -1.45 0.67
N PHE A 231 19.18 -2.31 -0.28
CA PHE A 231 20.46 -3.03 -0.19
C PHE A 231 21.67 -2.11 -0.32
N ASP A 232 21.56 -1.05 -1.12
CA ASP A 232 22.64 -0.08 -1.33
C ASP A 232 22.81 0.84 -0.12
N LEU A 233 21.71 1.14 0.59
CA LEU A 233 21.67 2.14 1.65
C LEU A 233 21.77 1.56 3.07
N ARG A 234 21.40 0.28 3.26
CA ARG A 234 21.27 -0.29 4.61
C ARG A 234 22.57 -0.30 5.38
N GLY A 235 22.46 -0.11 6.70
CA GLY A 235 23.59 -0.15 7.62
C GLY A 235 24.57 1.02 7.48
N GLN A 236 24.30 1.97 6.58
CA GLN A 236 25.08 3.20 6.41
C GLN A 236 24.34 4.36 7.06
N TRP A 237 25.03 5.11 7.92
CA TRP A 237 24.53 6.35 8.48
C TRP A 237 24.44 7.42 7.39
N GLN A 238 23.31 8.11 7.34
CA GLN A 238 23.01 9.19 6.40
C GLN A 238 22.71 10.47 7.19
N THR A 239 23.13 11.60 6.66
CA THR A 239 22.74 12.93 7.18
C THR A 239 21.78 13.56 6.19
N LEU A 240 20.53 13.74 6.60
CA LEU A 240 19.47 14.33 5.77
C LEU A 240 19.27 15.79 6.17
N GLN A 241 19.05 16.66 5.18
CA GLN A 241 18.71 18.06 5.38
C GLN A 241 17.18 18.22 5.25
N ILE A 242 16.48 18.29 6.38
CA ILE A 242 15.01 18.34 6.40
C ILE A 242 14.57 19.53 7.26
N GLY A 243 13.75 20.42 6.70
CA GLY A 243 13.23 21.58 7.44
C GLY A 243 14.29 22.58 7.91
N GLY A 244 15.49 22.56 7.31
CA GLY A 244 16.62 23.40 7.71
C GLY A 244 17.49 22.82 8.83
N SER A 245 17.20 21.60 9.29
CA SER A 245 17.98 20.88 10.31
C SER A 245 18.58 19.59 9.75
N GLU A 246 19.69 19.17 10.37
CA GLU A 246 20.32 17.89 10.10
C GLU A 246 19.65 16.77 10.89
N VAL A 247 19.22 15.73 10.17
CA VAL A 247 18.65 14.52 10.77
C VAL A 247 19.55 13.33 10.45
N THR A 248 20.04 12.67 11.50
CA THR A 248 20.85 11.46 11.35
C THR A 248 19.93 10.26 11.16
N ALA A 249 20.09 9.55 10.03
CA ALA A 249 19.25 8.44 9.64
C ALA A 249 20.04 7.15 9.43
N LEU A 250 19.41 6.01 9.76
CA LEU A 250 19.89 4.68 9.40
C LEU A 250 18.80 3.96 8.60
N VAL A 251 19.21 3.32 7.49
CA VAL A 251 18.31 2.51 6.67
C VAL A 251 18.39 1.04 7.09
N SER A 252 17.24 0.38 7.17
CA SER A 252 17.15 -1.08 7.24
C SER A 252 15.92 -1.59 6.49
N PHE A 253 15.71 -2.90 6.49
CA PHE A 253 14.57 -3.56 5.85
C PHE A 253 13.27 -3.31 6.62
N ALA A 254 12.16 -3.18 5.89
CA ALA A 254 10.86 -3.15 6.53
C ALA A 254 10.48 -4.55 7.07
N PRO A 255 9.73 -4.64 8.18
CA PRO A 255 9.24 -5.91 8.70
C PRO A 255 8.45 -6.72 7.65
N SER A 256 7.65 -6.06 6.81
CA SER A 256 6.93 -6.71 5.71
C SER A 256 7.87 -7.35 4.68
N GLU A 257 8.97 -6.68 4.32
CA GLU A 257 10.01 -7.22 3.45
C GLU A 257 10.72 -8.42 4.09
N LEU A 258 10.97 -8.38 5.40
CA LEU A 258 11.59 -9.49 6.15
C LEU A 258 10.67 -10.69 6.35
N LEU A 259 9.36 -10.48 6.35
CA LEU A 259 8.38 -11.57 6.35
C LEU A 259 8.34 -12.25 4.98
N ALA A 260 8.43 -11.48 3.89
CA ALA A 260 8.48 -12.01 2.52
C ALA A 260 9.83 -12.66 2.18
N ALA A 261 10.94 -12.11 2.70
CA ALA A 261 12.30 -12.60 2.47
C ALA A 261 13.06 -12.81 3.79
N PRO A 262 12.77 -13.89 4.54
CA PRO A 262 13.37 -14.14 5.87
C PRO A 262 14.90 -14.26 5.86
N ALA A 263 15.51 -14.61 4.73
CA ALA A 263 16.96 -14.68 4.57
C ALA A 263 17.66 -13.34 4.90
N ASN A 264 16.97 -12.22 4.72
CA ASN A 264 17.50 -10.88 4.99
C ASN A 264 17.48 -10.50 6.47
N LYS A 265 16.90 -11.32 7.37
CA LYS A 265 16.84 -11.02 8.82
C LYS A 265 18.22 -10.88 9.45
N LYS A 266 19.22 -11.65 8.98
CA LYS A 266 20.61 -11.53 9.44
C LYS A 266 21.16 -10.12 9.15
N LEU A 267 20.84 -9.58 7.99
CA LEU A 267 21.26 -8.25 7.58
C LEU A 267 20.53 -7.19 8.43
N ALA A 268 19.20 -7.25 8.52
CA ALA A 268 18.44 -6.34 9.39
C ALA A 268 18.97 -6.33 10.84
N TRP A 269 19.34 -7.49 11.38
CA TRP A 269 19.94 -7.58 12.71
C TRP A 269 21.25 -6.80 12.84
N GLN A 270 22.12 -6.85 11.83
CA GLN A 270 23.35 -6.06 11.82
C GLN A 270 23.07 -4.56 11.81
N ASP A 271 22.03 -4.12 11.09
CA ASP A 271 21.63 -2.71 11.07
C ASP A 271 21.11 -2.27 12.43
N LEU A 272 20.27 -3.09 13.07
CA LEU A 272 19.76 -2.83 14.41
C LEU A 272 20.86 -2.78 15.46
N LEU A 273 21.89 -3.63 15.36
CA LEU A 273 23.07 -3.55 16.23
C LEU A 273 23.84 -2.24 16.04
N ALA A 274 24.00 -1.78 14.80
CA ALA A 274 24.60 -0.47 14.52
C ALA A 274 23.75 0.67 15.10
N PHE A 275 22.43 0.59 14.96
CA PHE A 275 21.48 1.54 15.53
C PHE A 275 21.57 1.58 17.06
N ARG A 276 21.55 0.41 17.72
CA ARG A 276 21.70 0.26 19.17
C ARG A 276 22.97 0.93 19.68
N LYS A 277 24.09 0.75 18.98
CA LYS A 277 25.38 1.35 19.36
C LYS A 277 25.33 2.89 19.38
N ALA A 278 24.46 3.51 18.57
CA ALA A 278 24.27 4.96 18.59
C ALA A 278 23.39 5.46 19.75
N LEU A 279 22.68 4.57 20.45
CA LEU A 279 21.83 4.92 21.59
C LEU A 279 22.62 5.12 22.89
N GLY A 280 23.86 4.60 22.97
CA GLY A 280 24.71 4.61 24.17
C GLY A 280 24.76 3.25 24.83
#